data_AF-A0A2H8TDX5-F1
#
_entry.id   AF-A0A2H8TDX5-F1
#
_cell.length_a   1.000
_cell.length_b   1.000
_cell.length_c   1.000
_cell.angle_alpha   90.00
_cell.angle_beta   90.00
_cell.angle_gamma   90.00
#
_symmetry.space_group_name_H-M   'P 1'
#
loop_
_entity.id
_entity.type
_entity.pdbx_description
1 polymer ?
#
loop_
_entity_poly.entity_id
_entity_poly.type
_entity_poly.pdbx_seq_one_letter_code
_entity_poly.pdbx_strand_id
1 'polypeptide(L)'
;MPYKLNTEVEQYLDEHIIKSFTNQSTLLTCIPSKNSKIKRKMSVKGAIKKTRSFMLDAEERRIQVAETLAVSKLLAQRSPSPDNNVVVMPTKREHHRPRLHSRFKASTELLCAEAELDGILSMLSESDLEEKGDILQYLVDTYGLEYDTGMKEDCKPVLVKDLLKLLYEKACQQNHWGLVRHTAGMLGKRVEDLAKALTDLLVRQKQVTIGMPPFNEHTISTPLPEGELRQVIHDAYGDDESTAMLTQELLVYLAMFVRTEPQLFLEMLRLRVGLIIQVMAGELSRTLNCSGEEGSEHLFNLSPFEMKNLLHHIMSGKEFILSSVGRGNFSVISYKSSHVSKKSQIEGLLLTDKSEVNSDALESDRQGQWLRRRRLDGALNRVPREFYKRVWIILEKCCGIAIDGKLLSQSLTQEMTSGELKFALAVETILNWIPHPEYRQLIVETLMIFTLYAEQEISPTPHRIITIEDFVHKANELFLQDQIAINGDATLCCAKVHKEL
;
A
#
# COMPACT_ATOMS: atom_id res chain seq x y z
N MET A 1 -24.51 1.03 -9.77
CA MET A 1 -25.88 1.55 -9.91
C MET A 1 -25.74 3.04 -9.74
N PRO A 2 -25.99 3.85 -10.78
CA PRO A 2 -25.55 5.24 -10.81
C PRO A 2 -26.30 6.08 -9.77
N TYR A 3 -25.53 6.80 -8.94
CA TYR A 3 -26.09 7.82 -8.04
C TYR A 3 -26.97 8.76 -8.85
N LYS A 4 -28.28 8.79 -8.60
CA LYS A 4 -29.11 9.90 -9.07
C LYS A 4 -28.55 11.17 -8.45
N LEU A 5 -27.99 12.05 -9.25
CA LEU A 5 -27.49 13.36 -8.83
C LEU A 5 -28.56 14.42 -9.14
N ASN A 6 -28.48 15.55 -8.45
CA ASN A 6 -29.28 16.71 -8.81
C ASN A 6 -28.88 17.16 -10.24
N THR A 7 -29.85 17.48 -11.08
CA THR A 7 -29.67 17.83 -12.49
C THR A 7 -28.72 19.01 -12.69
N GLU A 8 -28.70 19.99 -11.79
CA GLU A 8 -27.77 21.13 -11.84
C GLU A 8 -26.32 20.70 -11.54
N VAL A 9 -26.15 19.76 -10.61
CA VAL A 9 -24.84 19.18 -10.27
C VAL A 9 -24.35 18.29 -11.40
N GLU A 10 -25.24 17.50 -11.99
CA GLU A 10 -24.94 16.67 -13.16
C GLU A 10 -24.47 17.53 -14.34
N GLN A 11 -25.15 18.63 -14.65
CA GLN A 11 -24.74 19.59 -15.69
C GLN A 11 -23.39 20.23 -15.39
N TYR A 12 -23.15 20.68 -14.16
CA TYR A 12 -21.86 21.24 -13.75
C TYR A 12 -20.72 20.23 -13.88
N LEU A 13 -20.93 18.99 -13.44
CA LEU A 13 -19.94 17.92 -13.57
C LEU A 13 -19.71 17.58 -15.05
N ASP A 14 -20.74 17.57 -15.89
CA ASP A 14 -20.63 17.29 -17.32
C ASP A 14 -19.89 18.39 -18.11
N GLU A 15 -20.00 19.65 -17.68
CA GLU A 15 -19.31 20.80 -18.27
C GLU A 15 -17.85 20.92 -17.82
N HIS A 16 -17.55 20.55 -16.57
CA HIS A 16 -16.25 20.80 -15.94
C HIS A 16 -15.38 19.56 -15.71
N ILE A 17 -15.91 18.34 -15.91
CA ILE A 17 -15.14 17.09 -15.81
C ILE A 17 -14.81 16.57 -17.21
N ILE A 18 -13.52 16.31 -17.43
CA ILE A 18 -13.01 15.66 -18.66
C ILE A 18 -13.68 14.28 -18.77
N LYS A 19 -14.61 14.16 -19.73
CA LYS A 19 -15.30 12.90 -20.08
C LYS A 19 -14.28 11.87 -20.56
N SER A 20 -13.81 11.04 -19.63
CA SER A 20 -13.05 9.83 -19.93
C SER A 20 -14.07 8.72 -20.16
N PHE A 21 -14.35 8.45 -21.44
CA PHE A 21 -15.25 7.37 -21.84
C PHE A 21 -14.52 6.04 -21.72
N THR A 22 -15.13 5.05 -21.07
CA THR A 22 -15.15 3.68 -21.61
C THR A 22 -16.25 2.81 -21.00
N ASN A 23 -16.53 1.78 -21.78
CA ASN A 23 -17.38 0.62 -21.57
C ASN A 23 -16.45 -0.60 -21.52
N GLN A 24 -16.70 -1.56 -20.64
CA GLN A 24 -16.23 -2.94 -20.85
C GLN A 24 -17.19 -3.97 -20.25
N SER A 25 -17.32 -5.08 -20.98
CA SER A 25 -18.02 -6.29 -20.57
C SER A 25 -16.99 -7.36 -20.18
N THR A 26 -17.21 -8.00 -19.04
CA THR A 26 -16.47 -9.21 -18.62
C THR A 26 -17.45 -10.31 -18.22
N LEU A 27 -17.39 -11.43 -18.94
CA LEU A 27 -17.93 -12.71 -18.51
C LEU A 27 -16.74 -13.61 -18.14
N LEU A 28 -16.61 -13.97 -16.86
CA LEU A 28 -15.91 -15.19 -16.45
C LEU A 28 -16.63 -15.82 -15.25
N THR A 29 -17.03 -17.07 -15.45
CA THR A 29 -17.66 -17.96 -14.48
C THR A 29 -16.60 -18.57 -13.56
N CYS A 30 -16.75 -18.37 -12.24
CA CYS A 30 -15.95 -19.04 -11.22
C CYS A 30 -16.46 -20.46 -10.96
N ILE A 31 -15.55 -21.42 -10.86
CA ILE A 31 -15.82 -22.79 -10.41
C ILE A 31 -15.45 -22.89 -8.91
N PRO A 32 -16.28 -23.48 -8.04
CA PRO A 32 -15.97 -23.58 -6.62
C PRO A 32 -14.95 -24.70 -6.33
N SER A 33 -13.90 -24.34 -5.60
CA SER A 33 -12.90 -25.26 -5.04
C SER A 33 -13.44 -25.93 -3.76
N LYS A 34 -13.32 -27.27 -3.68
CA LYS A 34 -13.78 -28.08 -2.54
C LYS A 34 -12.67 -28.23 -1.50
N ASN A 35 -13.00 -27.87 -0.26
CA ASN A 35 -12.18 -28.15 0.93
C ASN A 35 -12.08 -29.64 1.21
N SER A 36 -10.86 -30.15 1.40
CA SER A 36 -10.62 -31.46 2.03
C SER A 36 -9.83 -31.28 3.33
N LYS A 37 -10.29 -31.96 4.39
CA LYS A 37 -9.63 -31.99 5.70
C LYS A 37 -8.59 -33.11 5.71
N ILE A 38 -7.32 -32.80 5.97
CA ILE A 38 -6.27 -33.80 6.19
C ILE A 38 -5.55 -33.54 7.52
N LYS A 39 -5.28 -34.66 8.21
CA LYS A 39 -4.73 -34.78 9.57
C LYS A 39 -3.30 -34.22 9.67
N ARG A 40 -2.97 -33.69 10.86
CA ARG A 40 -1.68 -33.09 11.23
C ARG A 40 -0.53 -34.10 11.14
N LYS A 41 0.32 -33.96 10.12
CA LYS A 41 1.78 -34.11 10.24
C LYS A 41 2.35 -32.70 10.51
N MET A 42 3.56 -32.61 11.07
CA MET A 42 4.26 -31.33 11.11
C MET A 42 4.41 -30.83 9.67
N SER A 43 3.66 -29.77 9.36
CA SER A 43 3.51 -29.25 8.01
C SER A 43 4.32 -27.97 7.95
N VAL A 44 5.50 -28.05 7.34
CA VAL A 44 6.31 -26.88 6.98
C VAL A 44 5.65 -26.10 5.81
N LYS A 45 4.69 -26.73 5.12
CA LYS A 45 3.94 -26.16 4.00
C LYS A 45 3.28 -24.83 4.36
N GLY A 46 3.57 -23.80 3.57
CA GLY A 46 3.07 -22.44 3.69
C GLY A 46 3.84 -21.55 4.67
N ALA A 47 5.03 -21.94 5.12
CA ALA A 47 5.89 -21.08 5.95
C ALA A 47 6.22 -19.76 5.21
N ILE A 48 6.61 -19.87 3.95
CA ILE A 48 6.92 -18.73 3.08
C ILE A 48 5.70 -17.82 2.90
N LYS A 49 4.52 -18.40 2.67
CA LYS A 49 3.28 -17.63 2.45
C LYS A 49 2.90 -16.81 3.69
N LYS A 50 3.11 -17.37 4.89
CA LYS A 50 2.86 -16.68 6.17
C LYS A 50 3.78 -15.49 6.42
N THR A 51 5.03 -15.55 5.96
CA THR A 51 5.95 -14.40 6.03
C THR A 51 5.55 -13.27 5.06
N ARG A 52 4.90 -13.60 3.94
CA ARG A 52 4.54 -12.64 2.88
C ARG A 52 3.18 -11.97 3.05
N SER A 53 2.32 -12.51 3.92
CA SER A 53 1.02 -11.92 4.20
C SER A 53 1.18 -10.68 5.09
N PHE A 54 1.37 -9.51 4.50
CA PHE A 54 1.08 -8.26 5.19
C PHE A 54 -0.44 -8.17 5.33
N MET A 55 -0.95 -8.06 6.57
CA MET A 55 -2.39 -7.97 6.80
C MET A 55 -2.94 -6.70 6.15
N LEU A 56 -3.47 -6.81 4.92
CA LEU A 56 -4.27 -5.76 4.28
C LEU A 56 -5.55 -5.49 5.09
N ASP A 57 -6.01 -6.47 5.87
CA ASP A 57 -7.16 -6.40 6.78
C ASP A 57 -6.95 -5.58 8.06
N ALA A 58 -5.75 -5.03 8.28
CA ALA A 58 -5.49 -4.21 9.47
C ALA A 58 -6.34 -2.93 9.49
N GLU A 59 -6.84 -2.46 8.34
CA GLU A 59 -7.75 -1.31 8.29
C GLU A 59 -9.20 -1.73 8.64
N GLU A 60 -9.72 -2.84 8.09
CA GLU A 60 -11.12 -3.26 8.34
C GLU A 60 -11.35 -3.89 9.72
N ARG A 61 -10.42 -4.70 10.24
CA ARG A 61 -10.61 -5.34 11.57
C ARG A 61 -10.28 -4.43 12.74
N ARG A 62 -9.45 -3.38 12.56
CA ARG A 62 -9.15 -2.43 13.64
C ARG A 62 -10.29 -1.43 13.89
N ILE A 63 -11.12 -1.17 12.89
CA ILE A 63 -12.31 -0.29 13.01
C ILE A 63 -13.31 -0.88 14.00
N GLN A 64 -13.59 -2.18 13.96
CA GLN A 64 -14.49 -2.81 14.94
C GLN A 64 -13.93 -2.79 16.36
N VAL A 65 -12.63 -2.99 16.56
CA VAL A 65 -12.04 -3.00 17.92
C VAL A 65 -11.94 -1.58 18.50
N ALA A 66 -11.65 -0.57 17.68
CA ALA A 66 -11.61 0.83 18.08
C ALA A 66 -13.01 1.38 18.41
N GLU A 67 -14.04 1.04 17.62
CA GLU A 67 -15.44 1.38 17.90
C GLU A 67 -15.94 0.69 19.18
N THR A 68 -15.58 -0.59 19.40
CA THR A 68 -15.97 -1.33 20.61
C THR A 68 -15.30 -0.76 21.88
N LEU A 69 -14.06 -0.25 21.76
CA LEU A 69 -13.32 0.43 22.85
C LEU A 69 -13.81 1.86 23.11
N ALA A 70 -14.29 2.57 22.09
CA ALA A 70 -14.87 3.90 22.24
C ALA A 70 -16.25 3.84 22.92
N VAL A 71 -17.10 2.88 22.54
CA VAL A 71 -18.42 2.66 23.14
C VAL A 71 -18.31 2.21 24.60
N SER A 72 -17.33 1.37 24.95
CA SER A 72 -17.10 0.94 26.33
C SER A 72 -16.53 2.06 27.23
N LYS A 73 -15.77 3.01 26.67
CA LYS A 73 -15.31 4.21 27.39
C LYS A 73 -16.41 5.26 27.59
N LEU A 74 -17.38 5.36 26.69
CA LEU A 74 -18.55 6.24 26.83
C LEU A 74 -19.56 5.72 27.87
N LEU A 75 -19.69 4.41 28.02
CA LEU A 75 -20.58 3.80 29.02
C LEU A 75 -20.01 3.78 30.45
N ALA A 76 -18.69 3.97 30.61
CA ALA A 76 -18.02 3.97 31.92
C ALA A 76 -18.06 5.32 32.67
N GLN A 77 -18.63 6.38 32.08
CA GLN A 77 -18.66 7.72 32.68
C GLN A 77 -19.92 8.03 33.51
N ARG A 78 -20.66 7.03 33.98
CA ARG A 78 -21.75 7.24 34.95
C ARG A 78 -21.60 6.35 36.17
N SER A 79 -20.79 6.80 37.14
CA SER A 79 -20.93 6.54 38.59
C SER A 79 -19.84 7.29 39.37
N PRO A 80 -20.15 8.09 40.40
CA PRO A 80 -19.15 8.73 41.25
C PRO A 80 -18.96 7.94 42.57
N SER A 81 -17.70 7.73 43.01
CA SER A 81 -17.25 7.69 44.43
C SER A 81 -15.75 7.35 44.55
N PRO A 82 -15.06 7.74 45.65
CA PRO A 82 -13.65 8.19 45.62
C PRO A 82 -12.63 7.31 46.37
N ASP A 83 -11.37 7.74 46.23
CA ASP A 83 -10.18 7.49 47.06
C ASP A 83 -9.39 6.17 46.94
N ASN A 84 -8.20 6.25 46.32
CA ASN A 84 -6.95 6.09 47.07
C ASN A 84 -5.70 6.44 46.23
N ASN A 85 -4.86 7.29 46.81
CA ASN A 85 -3.54 7.68 46.31
C ASN A 85 -2.54 6.53 46.42
N VAL A 86 -1.91 6.16 45.31
CA VAL A 86 -0.58 5.52 45.34
C VAL A 86 0.31 6.19 44.28
N VAL A 87 1.33 6.87 44.78
CA VAL A 87 2.45 7.44 44.02
C VAL A 87 3.38 6.30 43.59
N VAL A 88 3.68 6.19 42.29
CA VAL A 88 4.84 5.42 41.79
C VAL A 88 5.56 6.25 40.71
N MET A 89 6.82 6.59 41.00
CA MET A 89 7.76 7.24 40.08
C MET A 89 8.22 6.32 38.94
N PRO A 90 8.73 6.87 37.82
CA PRO A 90 8.95 6.11 36.59
C PRO A 90 10.32 5.41 36.57
N THR A 91 10.33 4.08 36.48
CA THR A 91 11.52 3.31 36.11
C THR A 91 11.56 3.12 34.59
N LYS A 92 12.62 3.64 33.96
CA LYS A 92 13.02 3.34 32.57
C LYS A 92 13.04 1.82 32.36
N ARG A 93 12.27 1.31 31.41
CA ARG A 93 12.38 -0.07 30.91
C ARG A 93 12.89 -0.03 29.48
N GLU A 94 14.13 -0.48 29.32
CA GLU A 94 14.66 -0.93 28.03
C GLU A 94 13.83 -2.14 27.58
N HIS A 95 13.20 -2.04 26.42
CA HIS A 95 12.48 -3.16 25.81
C HIS A 95 13.44 -4.00 24.96
N HIS A 96 14.12 -4.96 25.58
CA HIS A 96 14.60 -6.14 24.88
C HIS A 96 13.41 -7.08 24.63
N ARG A 97 13.13 -7.37 23.35
CA ARG A 97 12.20 -8.45 22.97
C ARG A 97 12.81 -9.80 23.36
N PRO A 98 12.06 -10.73 23.98
CA PRO A 98 12.53 -12.08 24.16
C PRO A 98 12.50 -12.81 22.82
N ARG A 99 13.65 -13.34 22.41
CA ARG A 99 13.74 -14.39 21.38
C ARG A 99 12.89 -15.58 21.83
N LEU A 100 11.76 -15.80 21.18
CA LEU A 100 11.01 -17.05 21.34
C LEU A 100 11.75 -18.13 20.54
N HIS A 101 12.00 -19.26 21.21
CA HIS A 101 12.76 -20.44 20.79
C HIS A 101 14.28 -20.40 21.04
N SER A 102 14.68 -20.26 22.31
CA SER A 102 15.96 -20.79 22.78
C SER A 102 15.90 -21.13 24.27
N ARG A 103 15.58 -22.40 24.58
CA ARG A 103 15.99 -23.18 25.76
C ARG A 103 15.14 -24.46 25.82
N PHE A 104 15.79 -25.59 26.17
CA PHE A 104 15.38 -27.01 26.02
C PHE A 104 15.78 -27.56 24.63
N LYS A 105 16.77 -28.46 24.43
CA LYS A 105 17.48 -29.38 25.33
C LYS A 105 18.96 -29.56 24.94
N ALA A 106 19.90 -29.09 25.75
CA ALA A 106 21.29 -29.48 25.57
C ALA A 106 21.53 -30.91 26.13
N SER A 107 22.06 -31.81 25.28
CA SER A 107 22.80 -33.06 25.60
C SER A 107 22.16 -34.40 25.19
N THR A 108 20.98 -34.44 24.56
CA THR A 108 20.41 -35.70 23.99
C THR A 108 19.77 -35.49 22.60
N GLU A 109 20.10 -34.39 21.90
CA GLU A 109 19.47 -33.99 20.63
C GLU A 109 20.30 -34.33 19.37
N LEU A 110 21.62 -34.52 19.47
CA LEU A 110 22.48 -34.69 18.28
C LEU A 110 22.19 -35.99 17.49
N LEU A 111 21.87 -37.09 18.16
CA LEU A 111 21.56 -38.37 17.49
C LEU A 111 20.11 -38.44 16.98
N CYS A 112 19.22 -37.57 17.48
CA CYS A 112 17.82 -37.51 17.04
C CYS A 112 17.64 -36.50 15.89
N ALA A 113 18.47 -35.46 15.85
CA ALA A 113 18.48 -34.46 14.80
C ALA A 113 19.07 -34.99 13.48
N GLU A 114 20.05 -35.91 13.50
CA GLU A 114 20.60 -36.52 12.28
C GLU A 114 19.55 -37.34 11.51
N ALA A 115 18.75 -38.16 12.22
CA ALA A 115 17.65 -38.92 11.61
C ALA A 115 16.49 -38.02 11.13
N GLU A 116 16.31 -36.85 11.76
CA GLU A 116 15.33 -35.83 11.36
C GLU A 116 15.81 -35.05 10.13
N LEU A 117 17.11 -34.76 10.04
CA LEU A 117 17.75 -34.08 8.91
C LEU A 117 17.76 -34.94 7.65
N ASP A 118 18.12 -36.22 7.74
CA ASP A 118 18.08 -37.15 6.60
C ASP A 118 16.64 -37.29 6.04
N GLY A 119 15.63 -37.29 6.94
CA GLY A 119 14.23 -37.27 6.56
C GLY A 119 13.81 -35.97 5.84
N ILE A 120 14.28 -34.82 6.34
CA ILE A 120 14.03 -33.50 5.73
C ILE A 120 14.72 -33.38 4.36
N LEU A 121 15.94 -33.89 4.22
CA LEU A 121 16.70 -33.91 2.97
C LEU A 121 16.10 -34.87 1.93
N SER A 122 15.55 -36.01 2.37
CA SER A 122 14.76 -36.89 1.52
C SER A 122 13.50 -36.19 1.00
N MET A 123 12.78 -35.47 1.87
CA MET A 123 11.63 -34.65 1.47
C MET A 123 12.04 -33.53 0.49
N LEU A 124 13.18 -32.87 0.74
CA LEU A 124 13.70 -31.84 -0.15
C LEU A 124 13.97 -32.39 -1.56
N SER A 125 14.35 -33.65 -1.71
CA SER A 125 14.63 -34.24 -3.02
C SER A 125 13.34 -34.48 -3.83
N GLU A 126 12.28 -34.96 -3.17
CA GLU A 126 11.02 -35.39 -3.79
C GLU A 126 9.99 -34.26 -3.98
N SER A 127 10.12 -33.15 -3.26
CA SER A 127 9.14 -32.05 -3.24
C SER A 127 9.15 -31.13 -4.47
N ASP A 128 8.05 -30.39 -4.65
CA ASP A 128 7.96 -29.29 -5.63
C ASP A 128 8.81 -28.07 -5.19
N LEU A 129 8.94 -27.06 -6.05
CA LEU A 129 9.79 -25.89 -5.74
C LEU A 129 9.29 -25.08 -4.54
N GLU A 130 7.97 -24.99 -4.34
CA GLU A 130 7.39 -24.22 -3.22
C GLU A 130 7.65 -24.92 -1.88
N GLU A 131 7.42 -26.24 -1.81
CA GLU A 131 7.72 -27.05 -0.64
C GLU A 131 9.23 -27.10 -0.37
N LYS A 132 10.07 -27.16 -1.40
CA LYS A 132 11.53 -27.01 -1.26
C LYS A 132 11.90 -25.67 -0.62
N GLY A 133 11.22 -24.60 -0.98
CA GLY A 133 11.36 -23.29 -0.36
C GLY A 133 10.99 -23.32 1.12
N ASP A 134 9.81 -23.84 1.46
CA ASP A 134 9.34 -23.94 2.84
C ASP A 134 10.30 -24.77 3.73
N ILE A 135 10.80 -25.89 3.20
CA ILE A 135 11.78 -26.75 3.89
C ILE A 135 13.09 -25.98 4.13
N LEU A 136 13.60 -25.27 3.12
CA LEU A 136 14.85 -24.53 3.26
C LEU A 136 14.71 -23.32 4.19
N GLN A 137 13.56 -22.65 4.22
CA GLN A 137 13.26 -21.63 5.23
C GLN A 137 13.38 -22.20 6.64
N TYR A 138 12.75 -23.35 6.90
CA TYR A 138 12.85 -24.03 8.19
C TYR A 138 14.29 -24.41 8.57
N LEU A 139 15.07 -24.93 7.60
CA LEU A 139 16.47 -25.28 7.83
C LEU A 139 17.32 -24.06 8.18
N VAL A 140 17.10 -22.93 7.49
CA VAL A 140 17.81 -21.68 7.78
C VAL A 140 17.45 -21.13 9.16
N ASP A 141 16.16 -21.15 9.54
CA ASP A 141 15.72 -20.66 10.85
C ASP A 141 16.22 -21.53 12.00
N THR A 142 16.34 -22.85 11.79
CA THR A 142 16.70 -23.80 12.84
C THR A 142 18.22 -23.97 12.98
N TYR A 143 18.93 -24.10 11.85
CA TYR A 143 20.35 -24.47 11.83
C TYR A 143 21.27 -23.36 11.29
N GLY A 144 20.72 -22.37 10.59
CA GLY A 144 21.48 -21.30 9.95
C GLY A 144 22.03 -21.65 8.56
N LEU A 145 22.48 -20.62 7.84
CA LEU A 145 22.95 -20.74 6.46
C LEU A 145 24.26 -21.54 6.30
N GLU A 146 25.14 -21.47 7.30
CA GLU A 146 26.48 -22.08 7.24
C GLU A 146 26.50 -23.51 7.83
N TYR A 147 25.33 -24.12 8.05
CA TYR A 147 25.22 -25.48 8.55
C TYR A 147 25.57 -26.51 7.46
N ASP A 148 26.39 -27.50 7.82
CA ASP A 148 26.78 -28.62 6.95
C ASP A 148 25.68 -29.67 6.91
N THR A 149 25.17 -29.95 5.71
CA THR A 149 24.07 -30.88 5.50
C THR A 149 24.50 -32.35 5.51
N GLY A 150 25.81 -32.63 5.60
CA GLY A 150 26.37 -33.98 5.54
C GLY A 150 26.45 -34.56 4.12
N MET A 151 25.84 -33.89 3.13
CA MET A 151 26.01 -34.23 1.72
C MET A 151 27.36 -33.76 1.18
N LYS A 152 27.94 -34.54 0.27
CA LYS A 152 29.17 -34.17 -0.42
C LYS A 152 28.94 -34.14 -1.93
N GLU A 153 29.24 -33.00 -2.53
CA GLU A 153 29.28 -32.80 -3.97
C GLU A 153 30.72 -32.46 -4.35
N ASP A 154 31.32 -33.19 -5.30
CA ASP A 154 32.73 -33.02 -5.72
C ASP A 154 33.75 -32.91 -4.58
N CYS A 155 33.60 -33.77 -3.56
CA CYS A 155 34.43 -33.81 -2.34
C CYS A 155 34.36 -32.57 -1.44
N LYS A 156 33.39 -31.67 -1.64
CA LYS A 156 33.13 -30.52 -0.75
C LYS A 156 31.84 -30.75 0.05
N PRO A 157 31.79 -30.33 1.33
CA PRO A 157 30.56 -30.36 2.11
C PRO A 157 29.55 -29.37 1.52
N VAL A 158 28.31 -29.80 1.37
CA VAL A 158 27.21 -28.96 0.87
C VAL A 158 26.57 -28.25 2.07
N LEU A 159 26.61 -26.92 2.07
CA LEU A 159 25.98 -26.13 3.12
C LEU A 159 24.51 -25.87 2.80
N VAL A 160 23.69 -25.53 3.81
CA VAL A 160 22.29 -25.08 3.60
C VAL A 160 22.24 -23.90 2.63
N LYS A 161 23.21 -22.99 2.71
CA LYS A 161 23.40 -21.88 1.78
C LYS A 161 23.57 -22.33 0.33
N ASP A 162 24.25 -23.45 0.08
CA ASP A 162 24.47 -23.95 -1.28
C ASP A 162 23.21 -24.60 -1.84
N LEU A 163 22.45 -25.32 -1.01
CA LEU A 163 21.11 -25.79 -1.38
C LEU A 163 20.16 -24.63 -1.70
N LEU A 164 20.23 -23.54 -0.94
CA LEU A 164 19.44 -22.33 -1.17
C LEU A 164 19.84 -21.61 -2.46
N LYS A 165 21.14 -21.55 -2.80
CA LYS A 165 21.61 -21.04 -4.11
C LYS A 165 21.07 -21.89 -5.26
N LEU A 166 21.13 -23.22 -5.15
CA LEU A 166 20.58 -24.12 -6.16
C LEU A 166 19.06 -23.91 -6.34
N LEU A 167 18.32 -23.72 -5.24
CA LEU A 167 16.90 -23.41 -5.31
C LEU A 167 16.67 -22.05 -6.00
N TYR A 168 17.44 -21.02 -5.64
CA TYR A 168 17.37 -19.70 -6.27
C TYR A 168 17.59 -19.78 -7.79
N GLU A 169 18.61 -20.51 -8.24
CA GLU A 169 18.91 -20.69 -9.68
C GLU A 169 17.79 -21.44 -10.40
N LYS A 170 17.27 -22.51 -9.82
CA LYS A 170 16.12 -23.25 -10.38
C LYS A 170 14.86 -22.40 -10.43
N ALA A 171 14.59 -21.60 -9.39
CA ALA A 171 13.46 -20.68 -9.34
C ALA A 171 13.57 -19.61 -10.44
N CYS A 172 14.78 -19.11 -10.71
CA CYS A 172 15.03 -18.18 -11.82
C CYS A 172 14.73 -18.84 -13.18
N GLN A 173 15.21 -20.08 -13.40
CA GLN A 173 14.99 -20.81 -14.66
C GLN A 173 13.51 -21.12 -14.93
N GLN A 174 12.72 -21.35 -13.88
CA GLN A 174 11.29 -21.62 -13.97
C GLN A 174 10.42 -20.36 -13.85
N ASN A 175 11.02 -19.17 -13.76
CA ASN A 175 10.34 -17.88 -13.57
C ASN A 175 9.41 -17.84 -12.34
N HIS A 176 9.77 -18.53 -11.26
CA HIS A 176 8.98 -18.51 -10.02
C HIS A 176 9.36 -17.31 -9.15
N TRP A 177 8.91 -16.12 -9.56
CA TRP A 177 9.40 -14.83 -9.05
C TRP A 177 9.24 -14.65 -7.54
N GLY A 178 8.15 -15.14 -6.95
CA GLY A 178 7.97 -15.06 -5.50
C GLY A 178 9.07 -15.82 -4.77
N LEU A 179 9.38 -17.03 -5.23
CA LEU A 179 10.47 -17.84 -4.66
C LEU A 179 11.85 -17.23 -4.92
N VAL A 180 12.07 -16.63 -6.11
CA VAL A 180 13.30 -15.90 -6.42
C VAL A 180 13.54 -14.77 -5.42
N ARG A 181 12.54 -13.93 -5.16
CA ARG A 181 12.65 -12.80 -4.22
C ARG A 181 12.97 -13.26 -2.80
N HIS A 182 12.28 -14.30 -2.36
CA HIS A 182 12.44 -14.83 -1.01
C HIS A 182 13.81 -15.49 -0.81
N THR A 183 14.22 -16.38 -1.71
CA THR A 183 15.53 -17.02 -1.64
C THR A 183 16.67 -16.01 -1.83
N ALA A 184 16.48 -14.96 -2.65
CA ALA A 184 17.42 -13.86 -2.76
C ALA A 184 17.56 -13.06 -1.45
N GLY A 185 16.44 -12.77 -0.78
CA GLY A 185 16.42 -12.08 0.52
C GLY A 185 17.16 -12.89 1.59
N MET A 186 16.82 -14.17 1.73
CA MET A 186 17.51 -15.09 2.64
C MET A 186 19.02 -15.21 2.37
N LEU A 187 19.43 -15.20 1.10
CA LEU A 187 20.86 -15.22 0.72
C LEU A 187 21.55 -13.86 0.95
N GLY A 188 20.82 -12.83 1.38
CA GLY A 188 21.32 -11.48 1.54
C GLY A 188 21.81 -10.86 0.23
N LYS A 189 21.23 -11.27 -0.91
CA LYS A 189 21.51 -10.67 -2.22
C LYS A 189 21.02 -9.22 -2.21
N ARG A 190 21.66 -8.40 -3.03
CA ARG A 190 21.35 -6.97 -3.16
C ARG A 190 21.02 -6.65 -4.60
N VAL A 191 20.11 -5.70 -4.79
CA VAL A 191 19.90 -5.08 -6.09
C VAL A 191 21.05 -4.13 -6.38
N GLU A 192 21.60 -4.19 -7.59
CA GLU A 192 22.69 -3.32 -8.02
C GLU A 192 22.25 -1.85 -8.04
N ASP A 193 23.20 -0.93 -7.85
CA ASP A 193 22.97 0.52 -7.87
C ASP A 193 21.92 1.04 -6.85
N LEU A 194 21.57 0.28 -5.80
CA LEU A 194 20.52 0.66 -4.86
C LEU A 194 20.80 1.99 -4.13
N ALA A 195 22.01 2.21 -3.62
CA ALA A 195 22.36 3.47 -2.94
C ALA A 195 22.35 4.66 -3.90
N LYS A 196 22.72 4.44 -5.16
CA LYS A 196 22.64 5.44 -6.23
C LYS A 196 21.18 5.76 -6.59
N ALA A 197 20.32 4.74 -6.68
CA ALA A 197 18.88 4.91 -6.90
C ALA A 197 18.23 5.74 -5.78
N LEU A 198 18.56 5.46 -4.51
CA LEU A 198 18.11 6.27 -3.38
C LEU A 198 18.61 7.73 -3.49
N THR A 199 19.87 7.93 -3.86
CA THR A 199 20.45 9.26 -4.06
C THR A 199 19.74 10.02 -5.18
N ASP A 200 19.40 9.35 -6.28
CA ASP A 200 18.64 9.93 -7.41
C ASP A 200 17.27 10.48 -6.99
N LEU A 201 16.61 9.84 -6.03
CA LEU A 201 15.34 10.30 -5.46
C LEU A 201 15.55 11.53 -4.55
N LEU A 202 16.52 11.45 -3.65
CA LEU A 202 16.80 12.51 -2.67
C LEU A 202 17.27 13.82 -3.32
N VAL A 203 18.13 13.76 -4.34
CA VAL A 203 18.61 14.94 -5.08
C VAL A 203 17.47 15.69 -5.77
N ARG A 204 16.39 14.99 -6.13
CA ARG A 204 15.16 15.58 -6.69
C ARG A 204 14.17 16.01 -5.61
N GLN A 205 14.66 16.23 -4.39
CA GLN A 205 13.90 16.66 -3.22
C GLN A 205 12.76 15.70 -2.84
N LYS A 206 12.94 14.40 -3.10
CA LYS A 206 11.98 13.36 -2.68
C LYS A 206 12.53 12.66 -1.45
N GLN A 207 11.85 12.82 -0.31
CA GLN A 207 12.10 11.98 0.86
C GLN A 207 11.59 10.58 0.58
N VAL A 208 12.24 9.57 1.14
CA VAL A 208 11.86 8.17 0.97
C VAL A 208 11.58 7.58 2.33
N THR A 209 10.50 6.82 2.48
CA THR A 209 10.28 6.01 3.68
C THR A 209 10.25 4.53 3.36
N ILE A 210 10.87 3.75 4.24
CA ILE A 210 11.00 2.30 4.15
C ILE A 210 10.30 1.68 5.35
N GLY A 211 9.57 0.59 5.12
CA GLY A 211 8.80 -0.11 6.15
C GLY A 211 7.32 0.24 6.18
N MET A 212 6.63 -0.28 7.20
CA MET A 212 5.17 -0.24 7.31
C MET A 212 4.72 0.71 8.43
N PRO A 213 3.87 1.71 8.12
CA PRO A 213 3.27 2.55 9.16
C PRO A 213 2.34 1.73 10.09
N PRO A 214 2.18 2.12 11.38
CA PRO A 214 2.83 3.23 12.07
C PRO A 214 4.08 2.84 12.89
N PHE A 215 4.40 1.54 13.03
CA PHE A 215 5.35 1.07 14.03
C PHE A 215 6.79 0.96 13.53
N ASN A 216 7.00 0.62 12.25
CA ASN A 216 8.32 0.38 11.66
C ASN A 216 8.45 1.14 10.34
N GLU A 217 8.33 2.45 10.37
CA GLU A 217 8.58 3.29 9.19
C GLU A 217 9.78 4.21 9.43
N HIS A 218 10.80 4.06 8.59
CA HIS A 218 12.03 4.82 8.66
C HIS A 218 12.06 5.86 7.55
N THR A 219 12.17 7.14 7.91
CA THR A 219 12.30 8.23 6.95
C THR A 219 13.76 8.49 6.62
N ILE A 220 14.09 8.43 5.33
CA ILE A 220 15.40 8.72 4.78
C ILE A 220 15.33 10.06 4.06
N SER A 221 16.05 11.04 4.60
CA SER A 221 16.16 12.40 4.04
C SER A 221 17.56 12.75 3.55
N THR A 222 18.54 11.88 3.81
CA THR A 222 19.95 12.06 3.43
C THR A 222 20.45 10.79 2.73
N PRO A 223 21.40 10.92 1.79
CA PRO A 223 21.93 9.76 1.08
C PRO A 223 22.67 8.86 2.08
N LEU A 224 22.37 7.56 2.01
CA LEU A 224 22.96 6.55 2.87
C LEU A 224 23.92 5.66 2.08
N PRO A 225 25.04 5.22 2.66
CA PRO A 225 25.87 4.18 2.08
C PRO A 225 25.13 2.84 2.03
N GLU A 226 25.60 1.93 1.17
CA GLU A 226 24.92 0.64 0.92
C GLU A 226 24.74 -0.20 2.19
N GLY A 227 25.74 -0.22 3.09
CA GLY A 227 25.67 -0.99 4.33
C GLY A 227 24.60 -0.48 5.29
N GLU A 228 24.49 0.84 5.44
CA GLU A 228 23.47 1.47 6.29
C GLU A 228 22.08 1.31 5.70
N LEU A 229 21.93 1.51 4.39
CA LEU A 229 20.65 1.31 3.70
C LEU A 229 20.13 -0.12 3.87
N ARG A 230 21.03 -1.11 3.78
CA ARG A 230 20.69 -2.51 4.04
C ARG A 230 20.19 -2.72 5.47
N GLN A 231 20.88 -2.14 6.45
CA GLN A 231 20.47 -2.26 7.85
C GLN A 231 19.08 -1.65 8.08
N VAL A 232 18.82 -0.47 7.51
CA VAL A 232 17.51 0.19 7.59
C VAL A 232 16.39 -0.68 6.99
N ILE A 233 16.63 -1.31 5.84
CA ILE A 233 15.64 -2.21 5.22
C ILE A 233 15.40 -3.45 6.09
N HIS A 234 16.46 -4.06 6.62
CA HIS A 234 16.35 -5.23 7.47
C HIS A 234 15.65 -4.90 8.80
N ASP A 235 15.98 -3.78 9.44
CA ASP A 235 15.33 -3.35 10.68
C ASP A 235 13.84 -3.03 10.48
N ALA A 236 13.48 -2.48 9.31
CA ALA A 236 12.10 -2.14 8.98
C ALA A 236 11.19 -3.38 8.85
N TYR A 237 11.66 -4.41 8.13
CA TYR A 237 10.86 -5.59 7.79
C TYR A 237 11.16 -6.82 8.66
N GLY A 238 12.26 -6.84 9.40
CA GLY A 238 12.67 -7.94 10.26
C GLY A 238 12.83 -9.24 9.47
N ASP A 239 12.01 -10.24 9.82
CA ASP A 239 12.06 -11.58 9.23
C ASP A 239 11.36 -11.67 7.84
N ASP A 240 10.71 -10.60 7.37
CA ASP A 240 10.09 -10.58 6.04
C ASP A 240 11.10 -10.20 4.94
N GLU A 241 11.95 -11.18 4.63
CA GLU A 241 12.98 -11.08 3.60
C GLU A 241 12.40 -10.88 2.18
N SER A 242 11.15 -11.29 1.95
CA SER A 242 10.51 -11.14 0.64
C SER A 242 10.12 -9.68 0.39
N THR A 243 9.50 -9.02 1.38
CA THR A 243 9.15 -7.60 1.29
C THR A 243 10.39 -6.72 1.30
N ALA A 244 11.44 -7.09 2.02
CA ALA A 244 12.73 -6.42 1.97
C ALA A 244 13.32 -6.41 0.55
N MET A 245 13.31 -7.56 -0.15
CA MET A 245 13.78 -7.65 -1.54
C MET A 245 12.90 -6.84 -2.49
N LEU A 246 11.57 -6.95 -2.36
CA LEU A 246 10.61 -6.19 -3.14
C LEU A 246 10.81 -4.67 -2.99
N THR A 247 11.09 -4.21 -1.77
CA THR A 247 11.38 -2.79 -1.49
C THR A 247 12.61 -2.31 -2.23
N GLN A 248 13.67 -3.13 -2.30
CA GLN A 248 14.87 -2.79 -3.07
C GLN A 248 14.56 -2.67 -4.58
N GLU A 249 13.77 -3.59 -5.15
CA GLU A 249 13.35 -3.52 -6.55
C GLU A 249 12.55 -2.24 -6.83
N LEU A 250 11.55 -1.94 -6.00
CA LEU A 250 10.69 -0.77 -6.18
C LEU A 250 11.46 0.54 -6.05
N LEU A 251 12.45 0.64 -5.14
CA LEU A 251 13.32 1.81 -5.03
C LEU A 251 14.06 2.10 -6.34
N VAL A 252 14.59 1.05 -6.99
CA VAL A 252 15.28 1.19 -8.28
C VAL A 252 14.30 1.62 -9.38
N TYR A 253 13.09 1.07 -9.41
CA TYR A 253 12.08 1.49 -10.39
C TYR A 253 11.60 2.92 -10.17
N LEU A 254 11.37 3.34 -8.92
CA LEU A 254 11.02 4.72 -8.58
C LEU A 254 12.15 5.68 -8.99
N ALA A 255 13.41 5.33 -8.75
CA ALA A 255 14.57 6.13 -9.15
C ALA A 255 14.69 6.24 -10.67
N MET A 256 14.40 5.16 -11.41
CA MET A 256 14.33 5.20 -12.86
C MET A 256 13.22 6.15 -13.33
N PHE A 257 12.00 6.05 -12.77
CA PHE A 257 10.87 6.89 -13.16
C PHE A 257 11.07 8.36 -12.82
N VAL A 258 11.65 8.71 -11.67
CA VAL A 258 11.89 10.12 -11.33
C VAL A 258 12.88 10.78 -12.30
N ARG A 259 13.77 9.97 -12.91
CA ARG A 259 14.74 10.42 -13.91
C ARG A 259 14.15 10.49 -15.31
N THR A 260 13.32 9.53 -15.72
CA THR A 260 12.75 9.47 -17.08
C THR A 260 11.44 10.22 -17.23
N GLU A 261 10.62 10.25 -16.17
CA GLU A 261 9.26 10.78 -16.14
C GLU A 261 8.99 11.57 -14.84
N PRO A 262 9.71 12.68 -14.60
CA PRO A 262 9.58 13.47 -13.36
C PRO A 262 8.16 13.98 -13.10
N GLN A 263 7.33 14.11 -14.13
CA GLN A 263 5.92 14.52 -14.02
C GLN A 263 5.08 13.61 -13.11
N LEU A 264 5.45 12.33 -12.97
CA LEU A 264 4.75 11.36 -12.13
C LEU A 264 4.87 11.68 -10.63
N PHE A 265 5.85 12.50 -10.27
CA PHE A 265 6.22 12.84 -8.90
C PHE A 265 5.93 14.31 -8.55
N LEU A 266 5.19 15.03 -9.40
CA LEU A 266 4.83 16.42 -9.10
C LEU A 266 4.04 16.48 -7.79
N GLU A 267 4.40 17.44 -6.95
CA GLU A 267 3.77 17.72 -5.65
C GLU A 267 3.76 16.55 -4.63
N MET A 268 4.48 15.47 -4.93
CA MET A 268 4.76 14.40 -3.96
C MET A 268 6.10 14.68 -3.30
N LEU A 269 6.14 15.03 -2.01
CA LEU A 269 7.41 15.33 -1.33
C LEU A 269 8.04 14.06 -0.75
N ARG A 270 7.22 13.12 -0.29
CA ARG A 270 7.64 11.88 0.34
C ARG A 270 7.08 10.66 -0.37
N LEU A 271 7.97 9.71 -0.68
CA LEU A 271 7.64 8.43 -1.29
C LEU A 271 7.65 7.34 -0.23
N ARG A 272 6.45 6.86 0.12
CA ARG A 272 6.26 5.86 1.17
C ARG A 272 6.20 4.48 0.57
N VAL A 273 7.36 3.82 0.46
CA VAL A 273 7.48 2.58 -0.34
C VAL A 273 6.63 1.45 0.22
N GLY A 274 6.51 1.33 1.56
CA GLY A 274 5.62 0.35 2.18
C GLY A 274 4.14 0.56 1.86
N LEU A 275 3.67 1.82 1.86
CA LEU A 275 2.29 2.14 1.45
C LEU A 275 2.07 1.90 -0.05
N ILE A 276 3.08 2.17 -0.88
CA ILE A 276 3.04 1.85 -2.31
C ILE A 276 2.86 0.34 -2.51
N ILE A 277 3.58 -0.50 -1.78
CA ILE A 277 3.44 -1.98 -1.81
C ILE A 277 2.01 -2.39 -1.43
N GLN A 278 1.47 -1.85 -0.33
CA GLN A 278 0.09 -2.12 0.10
C GLN A 278 -0.93 -1.72 -0.96
N VAL A 279 -0.75 -0.55 -1.55
CA VAL A 279 -1.63 -0.05 -2.61
C VAL A 279 -1.57 -0.97 -3.84
N MET A 280 -0.37 -1.41 -4.25
CA MET A 280 -0.20 -2.33 -5.38
C MET A 280 -0.91 -3.68 -5.11
N ALA A 281 -0.74 -4.24 -3.92
CA ALA A 281 -1.39 -5.50 -3.55
C ALA A 281 -2.91 -5.37 -3.41
N GLY A 282 -3.38 -4.29 -2.78
CA GLY A 282 -4.80 -3.99 -2.67
C GLY A 282 -5.44 -3.72 -4.04
N GLU A 283 -4.68 -3.15 -4.97
CA GLU A 283 -5.14 -2.99 -6.35
C GLU A 283 -5.29 -4.35 -7.05
N LEU A 284 -4.30 -5.24 -6.94
CA LEU A 284 -4.40 -6.60 -7.48
C LEU A 284 -5.60 -7.37 -6.89
N SER A 285 -5.79 -7.29 -5.57
CA SER A 285 -6.92 -7.94 -4.89
C SER A 285 -8.26 -7.48 -5.44
N ARG A 286 -8.43 -6.17 -5.68
CA ARG A 286 -9.67 -5.61 -6.26
C ARG A 286 -9.85 -6.01 -7.72
N THR A 287 -8.81 -5.90 -8.54
CA THR A 287 -8.93 -6.22 -9.97
C THR A 287 -9.19 -7.72 -10.21
N LEU A 288 -8.66 -8.58 -9.33
CA LEU A 288 -8.84 -10.03 -9.43
C LEU A 288 -10.00 -10.57 -8.61
N ASN A 289 -10.75 -9.72 -7.90
CA ASN A 289 -11.80 -10.11 -6.95
C ASN A 289 -11.35 -11.22 -5.97
N CYS A 290 -10.11 -11.11 -5.47
CA CYS A 290 -9.53 -12.08 -4.54
C CYS A 290 -9.28 -11.45 -3.17
N SER A 291 -8.98 -12.27 -2.17
CA SER A 291 -8.67 -11.78 -0.83
C SER A 291 -7.38 -10.94 -0.81
N GLY A 292 -7.19 -10.11 0.21
CA GLY A 292 -5.96 -9.33 0.35
C GLY A 292 -4.71 -10.22 0.39
N GLU A 293 -4.78 -11.36 1.08
CA GLU A 293 -3.68 -12.33 1.16
C GLU A 293 -3.33 -12.88 -0.23
N GLU A 294 -4.32 -13.27 -1.03
CA GLU A 294 -4.10 -13.73 -2.41
C GLU A 294 -3.56 -12.60 -3.31
N GLY A 295 -4.03 -11.37 -3.15
CA GLY A 295 -3.52 -10.20 -3.86
C GLY A 295 -2.04 -9.93 -3.56
N SER A 296 -1.62 -10.10 -2.31
CA SER A 296 -0.21 -10.01 -1.91
C SER A 296 0.64 -11.13 -2.53
N GLU A 297 0.12 -12.36 -2.58
CA GLU A 297 0.79 -13.48 -3.23
C GLU A 297 0.98 -13.25 -4.73
N HIS A 298 -0.05 -12.74 -5.41
CA HIS A 298 0.05 -12.33 -6.80
C HIS A 298 1.10 -11.25 -7.02
N LEU A 299 1.18 -10.25 -6.13
CA LEU A 299 2.20 -9.19 -6.20
C LEU A 299 3.60 -9.79 -6.18
N PHE A 300 3.89 -10.70 -5.24
CA PHE A 300 5.20 -11.34 -5.14
C PHE A 300 5.54 -12.24 -6.32
N ASN A 301 4.55 -12.73 -7.05
CA ASN A 301 4.76 -13.58 -8.21
C ASN A 301 4.85 -12.82 -9.54
N LEU A 302 4.69 -11.49 -9.55
CA LEU A 302 4.89 -10.68 -10.74
C LEU A 302 6.35 -10.70 -11.20
N SER A 303 6.57 -10.82 -12.50
CA SER A 303 7.89 -10.62 -13.12
C SER A 303 8.39 -9.18 -12.91
N PRO A 304 9.71 -8.92 -13.04
CA PRO A 304 10.27 -7.57 -12.96
C PRO A 304 9.59 -6.57 -13.91
N PHE A 305 9.20 -7.01 -15.10
CA PHE A 305 8.51 -6.18 -16.09
C PHE A 305 7.07 -5.85 -15.66
N GLU A 306 6.31 -6.85 -15.23
CA GLU A 306 4.93 -6.66 -14.74
C GLU A 306 4.91 -5.79 -13.49
N MET A 307 5.86 -6.00 -12.57
CA MET A 307 6.04 -5.19 -11.37
C MET A 307 6.29 -3.72 -11.70
N LYS A 308 7.25 -3.46 -12.60
CA LYS A 308 7.57 -2.11 -13.09
C LYS A 308 6.34 -1.46 -13.72
N ASN A 309 5.60 -2.20 -14.55
CA ASN A 309 4.42 -1.68 -15.22
C ASN A 309 3.31 -1.38 -14.21
N LEU A 310 3.01 -2.29 -13.28
CA LEU A 310 2.01 -2.04 -12.24
C LEU A 310 2.37 -0.79 -11.43
N LEU A 311 3.64 -0.66 -11.02
CA LEU A 311 4.12 0.54 -10.32
C LEU A 311 3.94 1.80 -11.17
N HIS A 312 4.31 1.77 -12.45
CA HIS A 312 4.12 2.91 -13.36
C HIS A 312 2.65 3.34 -13.44
N HIS A 313 1.74 2.39 -13.51
CA HIS A 313 0.31 2.70 -13.58
C HIS A 313 -0.24 3.29 -12.28
N ILE A 314 0.15 2.74 -11.12
CA ILE A 314 -0.17 3.31 -9.81
C ILE A 314 0.37 4.74 -9.70
N MET A 315 1.63 4.95 -10.10
CA MET A 315 2.28 6.26 -10.07
C MET A 315 1.73 7.23 -11.11
N SER A 316 1.31 6.78 -12.29
CA SER A 316 0.65 7.65 -13.25
C SER A 316 -0.79 7.97 -12.82
N GLY A 317 -1.38 7.12 -11.99
CA GLY A 317 -2.80 7.09 -11.68
C GLY A 317 -3.69 7.18 -12.92
N LYS A 318 -3.16 6.71 -14.06
CA LYS A 318 -3.94 6.41 -15.26
C LYS A 318 -4.67 5.11 -15.02
N GLU A 319 -5.83 4.98 -15.63
CA GLU A 319 -6.57 3.74 -15.62
C GLU A 319 -5.79 2.67 -16.40
N PHE A 320 -5.96 1.41 -16.00
CA PHE A 320 -5.36 0.27 -16.65
C PHE A 320 -6.20 -0.97 -16.38
N ILE A 321 -6.20 -1.89 -17.33
CA ILE A 321 -6.81 -3.21 -17.16
C ILE A 321 -5.68 -4.20 -16.90
N LEU A 322 -5.87 -5.06 -15.90
CA LEU A 322 -5.10 -6.29 -15.78
C LEU A 322 -5.91 -7.40 -16.43
N SER A 323 -5.42 -7.92 -17.56
CA SER A 323 -5.95 -9.16 -18.11
C SER A 323 -5.06 -10.31 -17.64
N SER A 324 -5.68 -11.26 -16.93
CA SER A 324 -5.04 -12.54 -16.62
C SER A 324 -5.03 -13.36 -17.89
N VAL A 325 -3.85 -13.53 -18.48
CA VAL A 325 -3.66 -14.47 -19.60
C VAL A 325 -3.22 -15.77 -18.94
N GLY A 326 -4.10 -16.77 -18.94
CA GLY A 326 -4.03 -17.96 -18.07
C GLY A 326 -2.64 -18.49 -17.71
N ARG A 327 -2.52 -18.98 -16.47
CA ARG A 327 -1.28 -19.36 -15.74
C ARG A 327 -0.45 -18.18 -15.19
N GLY A 328 -1.07 -17.32 -14.37
CA GLY A 328 -0.34 -16.40 -13.48
C GLY A 328 0.42 -15.26 -14.15
N ASN A 329 0.35 -15.12 -15.48
CA ASN A 329 0.91 -14.00 -16.22
C ASN A 329 -0.15 -12.89 -16.35
N PHE A 330 0.22 -11.67 -16.00
CA PHE A 330 -0.67 -10.51 -16.01
C PHE A 330 -0.19 -9.53 -17.06
N SER A 331 -1.03 -9.27 -18.07
CA SER A 331 -0.74 -8.17 -18.97
C SER A 331 -1.38 -6.89 -18.43
N VAL A 332 -0.53 -5.89 -18.15
CA VAL A 332 -0.98 -4.55 -17.75
C VAL A 332 -1.13 -3.70 -19.00
N ILE A 333 -2.36 -3.46 -19.43
CA ILE A 333 -2.64 -2.68 -20.63
C ILE A 333 -3.05 -1.27 -20.20
N SER A 334 -2.18 -0.30 -20.50
CA SER A 334 -2.49 1.12 -20.33
C SER A 334 -3.55 1.54 -21.34
N TYR A 335 -4.59 2.27 -20.91
CA TYR A 335 -5.47 2.92 -21.87
C TYR A 335 -4.68 4.00 -22.60
N LYS A 336 -4.51 3.85 -23.92
CA LYS A 336 -4.11 4.99 -24.75
C LYS A 336 -5.24 6.01 -24.66
N SER A 337 -4.97 7.17 -24.05
CA SER A 337 -5.80 8.35 -24.25
C SER A 337 -5.93 8.56 -25.76
N SER A 338 -7.16 8.71 -26.26
CA SER A 338 -7.47 8.86 -27.69
C SER A 338 -6.87 10.13 -28.31
N HIS A 339 -6.17 10.96 -27.53
CA HIS A 339 -5.36 12.04 -28.06
C HIS A 339 -3.87 11.76 -27.82
N VAL A 340 -3.17 11.62 -28.94
CA VAL A 340 -1.69 11.54 -29.12
C VAL A 340 -1.10 10.12 -29.07
N SER A 341 -1.11 9.44 -30.22
CA SER A 341 0.12 8.99 -30.93
C SER A 341 -0.24 8.08 -32.12
N LYS A 342 -0.35 8.67 -33.31
CA LYS A 342 -0.32 7.94 -34.59
C LYS A 342 1.12 7.48 -34.90
N LYS A 343 1.66 6.51 -34.17
CA LYS A 343 2.78 5.68 -34.67
C LYS A 343 3.04 4.43 -33.83
N SER A 344 2.31 3.36 -34.11
CA SER A 344 2.81 1.98 -34.06
C SER A 344 1.74 1.07 -34.69
N GLN A 345 1.85 0.87 -36.01
CA GLN A 345 1.25 -0.29 -36.67
C GLN A 345 1.98 -1.52 -36.14
N ILE A 346 1.33 -2.31 -35.29
CA ILE A 346 1.43 -3.78 -35.09
C ILE A 346 0.43 -4.08 -33.97
N GLU A 347 -0.88 -4.12 -34.26
CA GLU A 347 -1.90 -4.79 -33.42
C GLU A 347 -3.27 -4.81 -34.13
N GLY A 348 -3.27 -5.28 -35.38
CA GLY A 348 -4.47 -5.31 -36.23
C GLY A 348 -5.04 -6.72 -36.47
N LEU A 349 -4.68 -7.74 -35.67
CA LEU A 349 -4.97 -9.13 -36.03
C LEU A 349 -5.90 -9.91 -35.08
N LEU A 350 -6.41 -9.34 -33.99
CA LEU A 350 -7.19 -10.11 -33.00
C LEU A 350 -8.58 -9.59 -32.66
N LEU A 351 -9.14 -8.67 -33.45
CA LEU A 351 -10.52 -8.21 -33.27
C LEU A 351 -11.34 -8.35 -34.55
N THR A 352 -11.55 -9.60 -34.94
CA THR A 352 -12.74 -9.99 -35.70
C THR A 352 -13.57 -10.90 -34.81
N ASP A 353 -14.50 -10.32 -34.06
CA ASP A 353 -15.89 -10.76 -34.17
C ASP A 353 -16.86 -9.72 -33.60
N LYS A 354 -17.87 -9.43 -34.41
CA LYS A 354 -18.99 -8.57 -34.06
C LYS A 354 -19.90 -9.32 -33.09
N SER A 355 -19.98 -8.86 -31.86
CA SER A 355 -21.14 -9.15 -30.99
C SER A 355 -21.60 -7.85 -30.35
N GLU A 356 -22.88 -7.54 -30.58
CA GLU A 356 -23.59 -6.38 -30.04
C GLU A 356 -23.63 -6.50 -28.50
N VAL A 357 -22.90 -5.63 -27.80
CA VAL A 357 -22.87 -5.61 -26.33
C VAL A 357 -23.92 -4.61 -25.83
N ASN A 358 -24.86 -5.12 -25.03
CA ASN A 358 -25.93 -4.38 -24.34
C ASN A 358 -25.42 -3.15 -23.56
N SER A 359 -26.14 -2.03 -23.71
CA SER A 359 -25.82 -0.71 -23.16
C SER A 359 -26.07 -0.53 -21.65
N ASP A 360 -26.63 -1.52 -20.94
CA ASP A 360 -26.96 -1.40 -19.50
C ASP A 360 -25.85 -1.88 -18.56
N ALA A 361 -24.89 -2.69 -19.05
CA ALA A 361 -23.73 -3.11 -18.25
C ALA A 361 -22.65 -2.02 -18.13
N LEU A 362 -22.91 -0.87 -18.75
CA LEU A 362 -21.99 0.21 -19.05
C LEU A 362 -21.74 1.18 -17.91
N GLU A 363 -22.77 1.39 -17.11
CA GLU A 363 -22.81 2.51 -16.16
C GLU A 363 -22.27 2.14 -14.78
N SER A 364 -22.14 0.84 -14.46
CA SER A 364 -21.72 0.42 -13.11
C SER A 364 -20.23 0.64 -12.82
N ASP A 365 -19.39 0.71 -13.86
CA ASP A 365 -17.92 0.69 -13.72
C ASP A 365 -17.28 2.09 -13.60
N ARG A 366 -18.08 3.15 -13.79
CA ARG A 366 -17.64 4.55 -13.58
C ARG A 366 -17.55 4.94 -12.09
N GLN A 367 -18.27 4.23 -11.24
CA GLN A 367 -18.60 4.68 -9.88
C GLN A 367 -17.52 4.32 -8.84
N GLY A 368 -16.66 3.34 -9.13
CA GLY A 368 -15.49 3.00 -8.29
C GLY A 368 -14.24 3.83 -8.59
N GLN A 369 -14.24 4.60 -9.69
CA GLN A 369 -13.06 5.27 -10.22
C GLN A 369 -12.59 6.44 -9.34
N TRP A 370 -13.52 7.25 -8.82
CA TRP A 370 -13.18 8.38 -7.94
C TRP A 370 -12.71 7.91 -6.56
N LEU A 371 -13.36 6.88 -5.99
CA LEU A 371 -12.98 6.34 -4.69
C LEU A 371 -11.60 5.68 -4.78
N ARG A 372 -11.37 4.92 -5.86
CA ARG A 372 -10.06 4.37 -6.18
C ARG A 372 -9.02 5.48 -6.33
N ARG A 373 -9.30 6.53 -7.12
CA ARG A 373 -8.41 7.67 -7.31
C ARG A 373 -8.05 8.34 -5.98
N ARG A 374 -9.03 8.62 -5.12
CA ARG A 374 -8.82 9.20 -3.79
C ARG A 374 -8.00 8.27 -2.89
N ARG A 375 -8.23 6.96 -2.92
CA ARG A 375 -7.42 5.99 -2.19
C ARG A 375 -5.96 5.96 -2.66
N LEU A 376 -5.74 5.95 -3.98
CA LEU A 376 -4.40 5.96 -4.56
C LEU A 376 -3.68 7.26 -4.23
N ASP A 377 -4.25 8.41 -4.60
CA ASP A 377 -3.61 9.70 -4.41
C ASP A 377 -3.47 10.03 -2.91
N GLY A 378 -4.41 9.62 -2.07
CA GLY A 378 -4.34 9.74 -0.62
C GLY A 378 -3.20 8.92 -0.02
N ALA A 379 -3.07 7.65 -0.40
CA ALA A 379 -1.98 6.79 0.07
C ALA A 379 -0.61 7.24 -0.42
N LEU A 380 -0.54 7.81 -1.63
CA LEU A 380 0.67 8.38 -2.21
C LEU A 380 1.00 9.81 -1.74
N ASN A 381 0.13 10.44 -0.93
CA ASN A 381 0.21 11.86 -0.58
C ASN A 381 0.36 12.77 -1.82
N ARG A 382 -0.28 12.39 -2.92
CA ARG A 382 -0.30 13.21 -4.12
C ARG A 382 -1.32 14.32 -3.97
N VAL A 383 -0.89 15.55 -4.19
CA VAL A 383 -1.76 16.72 -4.15
C VAL A 383 -1.78 17.43 -5.51
N PRO A 384 -2.80 18.25 -5.80
CA PRO A 384 -2.86 19.03 -7.04
C PRO A 384 -1.68 20.00 -7.19
N ARG A 385 -1.42 20.44 -8.43
CA ARG A 385 -0.33 21.39 -8.74
C ARG A 385 -0.46 22.66 -7.93
N GLU A 386 0.67 23.11 -7.39
CA GLU A 386 0.78 24.33 -6.57
C GLU A 386 -0.05 24.29 -5.28
N PHE A 387 -0.53 23.13 -4.85
CA PHE A 387 -1.34 22.96 -3.64
C PHE A 387 -0.72 23.68 -2.43
N TYR A 388 0.57 23.44 -2.15
CA TYR A 388 1.24 24.05 -1.00
C TYR A 388 1.28 25.58 -1.10
N LYS A 389 1.58 26.13 -2.28
CA LYS A 389 1.57 27.58 -2.48
C LYS A 389 0.19 28.17 -2.24
N ARG A 390 -0.87 27.48 -2.68
CA ARG A 390 -2.23 27.95 -2.48
C ARG A 390 -2.71 27.84 -1.03
N VAL A 391 -2.30 26.78 -0.31
CA VAL A 391 -2.53 26.68 1.14
C VAL A 391 -1.84 27.82 1.89
N TRP A 392 -0.65 28.24 1.46
CA TRP A 392 0.02 29.42 2.00
C TRP A 392 -0.80 30.70 1.81
N ILE A 393 -1.40 30.91 0.63
CA ILE A 393 -2.29 32.06 0.35
C ILE A 393 -3.53 32.05 1.26
N ILE A 394 -4.12 30.87 1.50
CA ILE A 394 -5.25 30.75 2.44
C ILE A 394 -4.80 31.16 3.85
N LEU A 395 -3.66 30.65 4.31
CA LEU A 395 -3.09 30.95 5.63
C LEU A 395 -2.74 32.43 5.81
N GLU A 396 -2.38 33.15 4.75
CA GLU A 396 -2.16 34.59 4.82
C GLU A 396 -3.44 35.36 5.21
N LYS A 397 -4.62 34.83 4.85
CA LYS A 397 -5.91 35.48 5.04
C LYS A 397 -6.67 35.04 6.30
N CYS A 398 -6.19 34.03 7.04
CA CYS A 398 -6.82 33.53 8.26
C CYS A 398 -5.82 33.38 9.43
N CYS A 399 -6.30 33.24 10.67
CA CYS A 399 -5.40 33.03 11.82
C CYS A 399 -4.76 31.62 11.82
N GLY A 400 -5.42 30.67 11.17
CA GLY A 400 -4.94 29.31 11.02
C GLY A 400 -5.99 28.37 10.45
N ILE A 401 -5.52 27.22 10.00
CA ILE A 401 -6.33 26.13 9.45
C ILE A 401 -6.24 24.95 10.43
N ALA A 402 -7.37 24.50 10.97
CA ALA A 402 -7.45 23.29 11.77
C ALA A 402 -7.77 22.09 10.87
N ILE A 403 -7.01 21.01 11.03
CA ILE A 403 -7.17 19.71 10.35
C ILE A 403 -6.89 18.60 11.38
N ASP A 404 -7.88 17.75 11.63
CA ASP A 404 -7.90 16.64 12.59
C ASP A 404 -7.36 17.04 13.98
N GLY A 405 -7.84 18.18 14.50
CA GLY A 405 -7.39 18.75 15.77
C GLY A 405 -5.96 19.30 15.80
N LYS A 406 -5.25 19.33 14.66
CA LYS A 406 -3.96 20.01 14.49
C LYS A 406 -4.14 21.37 13.83
N LEU A 407 -3.38 22.36 14.28
CA LEU A 407 -3.47 23.73 13.79
C LEU A 407 -2.26 24.09 12.92
N LEU A 408 -2.50 24.43 11.66
CA LEU A 408 -1.60 25.23 10.84
C LEU A 408 -1.80 26.70 11.21
N SER A 409 -0.85 27.29 11.94
CA SER A 409 -0.92 28.69 12.35
C SER A 409 -0.44 29.63 11.24
N GLN A 410 -1.01 30.83 11.18
CA GLN A 410 -0.53 31.93 10.33
C GLN A 410 0.94 32.33 10.62
N SER A 411 1.48 32.03 11.80
CA SER A 411 2.91 32.26 12.09
C SER A 411 3.85 31.59 11.07
N LEU A 412 3.43 30.46 10.48
CA LEU A 412 4.19 29.77 9.45
C LEU A 412 4.40 30.61 8.18
N THR A 413 3.48 31.50 7.83
CA THR A 413 3.63 32.37 6.65
C THR A 413 4.53 33.57 6.92
N GLN A 414 4.73 33.94 8.19
CA GLN A 414 5.71 34.96 8.59
C GLN A 414 7.14 34.41 8.63
N GLU A 415 7.29 33.13 8.96
CA GLU A 415 8.59 32.46 9.07
C GLU A 415 9.08 31.85 7.76
N MET A 416 8.18 31.49 6.84
CA MET A 416 8.49 30.70 5.63
C MET A 416 7.76 31.24 4.40
N THR A 417 8.40 31.14 3.24
CA THR A 417 7.78 31.49 1.96
C THR A 417 6.94 30.35 1.37
N SER A 418 6.01 30.69 0.49
CA SER A 418 5.11 29.73 -0.18
C SER A 418 5.81 28.66 -1.02
N GLY A 419 7.06 28.92 -1.45
CA GLY A 419 7.88 27.99 -2.23
C GLY A 419 8.87 27.15 -1.42
N GLU A 420 8.94 27.33 -0.10
CA GLU A 420 9.89 26.60 0.74
C GLU A 420 9.43 25.17 1.04
N LEU A 421 10.37 24.22 0.90
CA LEU A 421 10.12 22.81 1.22
C LEU A 421 9.71 22.61 2.69
N LYS A 422 10.24 23.42 3.61
CA LYS A 422 9.93 23.33 5.05
C LYS A 422 8.45 23.60 5.32
N PHE A 423 7.85 24.58 4.64
CA PHE A 423 6.43 24.87 4.73
C PHE A 423 5.61 23.70 4.17
N ALA A 424 5.97 23.23 2.97
CA ALA A 424 5.26 22.13 2.32
C ALA A 424 5.27 20.84 3.16
N LEU A 425 6.40 20.52 3.79
CA LEU A 425 6.53 19.38 4.73
C LEU A 425 5.69 19.57 6.00
N ALA A 426 5.51 20.79 6.49
CA ALA A 426 4.65 21.05 7.66
C ALA A 426 3.17 20.77 7.34
N VAL A 427 2.71 21.22 6.16
CA VAL A 427 1.36 20.91 5.66
C VAL A 427 1.19 19.41 5.43
N GLU A 428 2.15 18.74 4.78
CA GLU A 428 2.09 17.29 4.55
C GLU A 428 2.09 16.50 5.88
N THR A 429 2.86 16.94 6.88
CA THR A 429 2.88 16.30 8.20
C THR A 429 1.51 16.33 8.85
N ILE A 430 0.76 17.42 8.71
CA ILE A 430 -0.60 17.54 9.25
C ILE A 430 -1.58 16.66 8.47
N LEU A 431 -1.52 16.65 7.13
CA LEU A 431 -2.36 15.76 6.31
C LEU A 431 -2.10 14.27 6.59
N ASN A 432 -0.87 13.90 6.95
CA ASN A 432 -0.49 12.54 7.31
C ASN A 432 -1.11 12.03 8.63
N TRP A 433 -1.65 12.91 9.49
CA TRP A 433 -2.38 12.48 10.70
C TRP A 433 -3.70 11.81 10.36
N ILE A 434 -4.30 12.19 9.23
CA ILE A 434 -5.54 11.57 8.75
C ILE A 434 -5.24 10.11 8.36
N PRO A 435 -5.80 9.10 9.03
CA PRO A 435 -5.48 7.70 8.77
C PRO A 435 -6.00 7.23 7.41
N HIS A 436 -7.23 7.62 7.06
CA HIS A 436 -7.90 7.15 5.87
C HIS A 436 -7.49 7.95 4.62
N PRO A 437 -6.90 7.32 3.60
CA PRO A 437 -6.39 8.03 2.41
C PRO A 437 -7.52 8.70 1.60
N GLU A 438 -8.70 8.10 1.53
CA GLU A 438 -9.87 8.70 0.88
C GLU A 438 -10.32 10.01 1.56
N TYR A 439 -10.35 10.03 2.89
CA TYR A 439 -10.71 11.23 3.64
C TYR A 439 -9.62 12.29 3.57
N ARG A 440 -8.34 11.89 3.56
CA ARG A 440 -7.21 12.80 3.33
C ARG A 440 -7.36 13.55 2.01
N GLN A 441 -7.76 12.86 0.93
CA GLN A 441 -8.01 13.52 -0.35
C GLN A 441 -9.22 14.44 -0.34
N LEU A 442 -10.29 14.12 0.38
CA LEU A 442 -11.42 15.04 0.54
C LEU A 442 -10.99 16.35 1.21
N ILE A 443 -10.10 16.29 2.21
CA ILE A 443 -9.54 17.49 2.84
C ILE A 443 -8.68 18.29 1.86
N VAL A 444 -7.85 17.63 1.04
CA VAL A 444 -7.06 18.28 -0.02
C VAL A 444 -7.95 18.97 -1.05
N GLU A 445 -8.98 18.28 -1.55
CA GLU A 445 -9.96 18.84 -2.49
C GLU A 445 -10.70 20.04 -1.88
N THR A 446 -11.10 19.95 -0.61
CA THR A 446 -11.76 21.04 0.11
C THR A 446 -10.84 22.25 0.23
N LEU A 447 -9.58 22.04 0.65
CA LEU A 447 -8.58 23.10 0.71
C LEU A 447 -8.41 23.78 -0.64
N MET A 448 -8.42 23.02 -1.74
CA MET A 448 -8.35 23.57 -3.10
C MET A 448 -9.57 24.41 -3.49
N ILE A 449 -10.77 24.08 -2.99
CA ILE A 449 -11.95 24.93 -3.19
C ILE A 449 -11.79 26.24 -2.40
N PHE A 450 -11.24 26.18 -1.18
CA PHE A 450 -10.94 27.37 -0.39
C PHE A 450 -9.93 28.30 -1.07
N THR A 451 -9.04 27.80 -1.93
CA THR A 451 -8.12 28.67 -2.67
C THR A 451 -8.88 29.58 -3.62
N LEU A 452 -9.94 29.08 -4.27
CA LEU A 452 -10.78 29.88 -5.16
C LEU A 452 -11.48 31.00 -4.39
N TYR A 453 -11.94 30.71 -3.17
CA TYR A 453 -12.51 31.72 -2.28
C TYR A 453 -11.46 32.73 -1.81
N ALA A 454 -10.25 32.26 -1.47
CA ALA A 454 -9.16 33.11 -1.04
C ALA A 454 -8.60 33.99 -2.17
N GLU A 455 -8.67 33.56 -3.44
CA GLU A 455 -8.23 34.37 -4.60
C GLU A 455 -9.23 35.47 -4.94
N GLN A 456 -10.52 35.27 -4.68
CA GLN A 456 -11.51 36.34 -4.75
C GLN A 456 -11.29 37.25 -3.53
N GLU A 457 -11.15 38.57 -3.71
CA GLU A 457 -10.96 39.55 -2.63
C GLU A 457 -12.21 39.74 -1.75
N ILE A 458 -12.78 38.63 -1.27
CA ILE A 458 -13.86 38.64 -0.30
C ILE A 458 -13.20 38.95 1.05
N SER A 459 -13.74 39.95 1.73
CA SER A 459 -13.18 40.55 2.96
C SER A 459 -12.53 39.51 3.88
N PRO A 460 -11.27 39.70 4.32
CA PRO A 460 -10.64 38.79 5.25
C PRO A 460 -11.53 38.66 6.47
N THR A 461 -11.82 37.43 6.92
CA THR A 461 -12.45 37.18 8.21
C THR A 461 -11.32 37.07 9.24
N PRO A 462 -10.77 38.19 9.75
CA PRO A 462 -9.37 38.26 10.18
C PRO A 462 -9.11 37.62 11.56
N HIS A 463 -10.07 36.85 12.08
CA HIS A 463 -10.07 36.40 13.48
C HIS A 463 -10.63 34.98 13.66
N ARG A 464 -10.74 34.18 12.59
CA ARG A 464 -11.26 32.81 12.70
C ARG A 464 -10.23 31.77 12.30
N ILE A 465 -10.16 30.74 13.12
CA ILE A 465 -9.57 29.46 12.76
C ILE A 465 -10.58 28.75 11.86
N ILE A 466 -10.13 28.30 10.69
CA ILE A 466 -10.96 27.58 9.74
C ILE A 466 -10.79 26.09 10.00
N THR A 467 -11.81 25.43 10.53
CA THR A 467 -11.86 23.97 10.68
C THR A 467 -12.35 23.36 9.38
N ILE A 468 -11.50 22.61 8.67
CA ILE A 468 -11.82 22.12 7.32
C ILE A 468 -12.84 20.96 7.36
N GLU A 469 -12.79 20.16 8.41
CA GLU A 469 -13.67 19.00 8.64
C GLU A 469 -15.13 19.42 8.71
N ASP A 470 -15.43 20.56 9.35
CA ASP A 470 -16.78 21.10 9.45
C ASP A 470 -17.38 21.35 8.06
N PHE A 471 -16.58 21.79 7.09
CA PHE A 471 -17.02 21.99 5.71
C PHE A 471 -17.24 20.66 4.99
N VAL A 472 -16.37 19.67 5.19
CA VAL A 472 -16.57 18.33 4.61
C VAL A 472 -17.83 17.68 5.18
N HIS A 473 -18.04 17.77 6.49
CA HIS A 473 -19.23 17.24 7.16
C HIS A 473 -20.50 17.98 6.71
N LYS A 474 -20.45 19.31 6.59
CA LYS A 474 -21.59 20.09 6.09
C LYS A 474 -21.90 19.79 4.63
N ALA A 475 -20.88 19.68 3.79
CA ALA A 475 -21.04 19.28 2.39
C ALA A 475 -21.67 17.88 2.27
N ASN A 476 -21.23 16.93 3.10
CA ASN A 476 -21.85 15.61 3.18
C ASN A 476 -23.30 15.67 3.67
N GLU A 477 -23.62 16.49 4.66
CA GLU A 477 -24.99 16.68 5.14
C GLU A 477 -25.90 17.22 4.02
N LEU A 478 -25.46 18.26 3.30
CA LEU A 478 -26.17 18.83 2.16
C LEU A 478 -26.36 17.79 1.05
N PHE A 479 -25.31 17.03 0.72
CA PHE A 479 -25.40 15.93 -0.23
C PHE A 479 -26.44 14.89 0.19
N LEU A 480 -26.46 14.48 1.46
CA LEU A 480 -27.45 13.51 1.96
C LEU A 480 -28.87 14.09 1.90
N GLN A 481 -29.06 15.38 2.21
CA GLN A 481 -30.37 16.05 2.08
C GLN A 481 -30.86 16.06 0.62
N ASP A 482 -29.98 16.40 -0.32
CA ASP A 482 -30.29 16.37 -1.75
C ASP A 482 -30.64 14.95 -2.21
N GLN A 483 -29.88 13.95 -1.75
CA GLN A 483 -30.15 12.54 -2.05
C GLN A 483 -31.50 12.07 -1.49
N ILE A 484 -31.91 12.53 -0.32
CA ILE A 484 -33.26 12.25 0.22
C ILE A 484 -34.32 12.90 -0.68
N ALA A 485 -34.13 14.16 -1.06
CA ALA A 485 -35.09 14.92 -1.87
C ALA A 485 -35.33 14.30 -3.25
N ILE A 486 -34.28 13.74 -3.88
CA ILE A 486 -34.37 13.10 -5.20
C ILE A 486 -34.54 11.57 -5.13
N ASN A 487 -34.70 11.01 -3.93
CA ASN A 487 -34.71 9.57 -3.66
C ASN A 487 -33.55 8.84 -4.37
N GLY A 488 -32.35 9.41 -4.21
CA GLY A 488 -31.10 8.91 -4.77
C GLY A 488 -30.51 7.77 -3.95
N ASP A 489 -29.44 7.16 -4.48
CA ASP A 489 -28.92 5.89 -4.00
C ASP A 489 -28.33 5.95 -2.58
N ALA A 490 -27.93 7.13 -2.11
CA ALA A 490 -27.44 7.28 -0.73
C ALA A 490 -28.52 6.90 0.31
N THR A 491 -29.81 6.92 -0.06
CA THR A 491 -30.91 6.47 0.80
C THR A 491 -30.86 4.97 1.14
N LEU A 492 -30.18 4.17 0.32
CA LEU A 492 -30.02 2.73 0.52
C LEU A 492 -29.03 2.38 1.64
N CYS A 493 -28.13 3.31 2.00
CA CYS A 493 -27.12 3.08 3.04
C CYS A 493 -27.20 4.10 4.17
N CYS A 494 -27.12 5.38 3.82
CA CYS A 494 -26.52 6.42 4.66
C CYS A 494 -27.48 7.59 4.88
N ALA A 495 -28.34 7.87 3.91
CA ALA A 495 -29.41 8.86 3.98
C ALA A 495 -30.72 8.20 4.40
N LYS A 496 -30.79 7.67 5.64
CA LYS A 496 -32.04 7.11 6.17
C LYS A 496 -32.88 8.21 6.79
N VAL A 497 -34.13 8.33 6.35
CA VAL A 497 -35.14 9.09 7.09
C VAL A 497 -35.39 8.34 8.38
N HIS A 498 -35.04 8.93 9.54
CA HIS A 498 -35.52 8.43 10.82
C HIS A 498 -37.05 8.49 10.77
N LYS A 499 -37.69 7.34 10.53
CA LYS A 499 -39.12 7.20 10.80
C LYS A 499 -39.27 7.30 12.31
N GLU A 500 -39.75 8.45 12.78
CA GLU A 500 -40.29 8.59 14.13
C GLU A 500 -41.33 7.48 14.33
N LEU A 501 -41.13 6.69 15.38
CA LEU A 501 -42.03 5.63 15.86
C LEU A 501 -42.96 6.20 16.93
#